data_AF-A0A1S4EHH2-F1
#
_entry.id   AF-A0A1S4EHH2-F1
#
_cell.length_a   1.000
_cell.length_b   1.000
_cell.length_c   1.000
_cell.angle_alpha   90.00
_cell.angle_beta   90.00
_cell.angle_gamma   90.00
#
_symmetry.space_group_name_H-M   'P 1'
#
loop_
_entity.id
_entity.type
_entity.pdbx_description
1 polymer ?
#
loop_
_entity_poly.entity_id
_entity_poly.type
_entity_poly.pdbx_seq_one_letter_code
_entity_poly.pdbx_strand_id
1 'polypeptide(L)'
;RRFFVITFLGSIMWIALYSYLMVWWADISGKVAKIPPEVMGFTFLAAGTSIPDLITSVIVARKGFGDMAVSSSVGSNIFDVTVG
;
A
#
# COMPACT_ATOMS: atom_id res chain seq x y z
N ARG A 1 -7.66 -23.03 -15.12
CA ARG A 1 -8.31 -21.84 -15.72
C ARG A 1 -9.59 -21.39 -15.00
N ARG A 2 -10.53 -22.27 -14.57
CA ARG A 2 -11.78 -21.87 -13.86
C ARG A 2 -11.61 -21.22 -12.47
N PHE A 3 -10.52 -21.47 -11.74
CA PHE A 3 -10.26 -20.87 -10.42
C PHE A 3 -9.58 -19.48 -10.46
N PHE A 4 -9.18 -19.02 -11.65
CA PHE A 4 -8.49 -17.73 -11.78
C PHE A 4 -9.41 -16.56 -11.44
N VAL A 5 -10.68 -16.63 -11.86
CA VAL A 5 -11.66 -15.57 -11.59
C VAL A 5 -12.02 -15.51 -10.09
N ILE A 6 -12.11 -16.66 -9.42
CA ILE A 6 -12.44 -16.74 -7.98
C ILE A 6 -11.27 -16.21 -7.14
N THR A 7 -10.03 -16.57 -7.47
CA THR A 7 -8.84 -16.04 -6.78
C THR A 7 -8.66 -14.54 -7.02
N PHE A 8 -8.99 -14.05 -8.22
CA PHE A 8 -8.97 -12.63 -8.55
C PHE A 8 -10.02 -11.83 -7.77
N LEU A 9 -11.29 -12.24 -7.81
CA LEU A 9 -12.35 -11.58 -7.02
C LEU A 9 -12.11 -11.72 -5.51
N GLY A 10 -11.59 -12.85 -5.07
CA GLY A 10 -11.17 -13.08 -3.69
C GLY A 10 -10.10 -12.07 -3.26
N SER A 11 -9.12 -11.78 -4.10
CA SER A 11 -8.08 -10.78 -3.81
C SER A 11 -8.65 -9.36 -3.71
N ILE A 12 -9.59 -8.98 -4.57
CA ILE A 12 -10.25 -7.67 -4.53
C ILE A 12 -11.02 -7.50 -3.22
N MET A 13 -11.79 -8.52 -2.84
CA MET A 13 -12.54 -8.52 -1.59
C MET A 13 -11.62 -8.46 -0.36
N TRP A 14 -10.49 -9.16 -0.43
CA TRP A 14 -9.48 -9.14 0.63
C TRP A 14 -8.83 -7.76 0.77
N ILE A 15 -8.45 -7.12 -0.33
CA ILE A 15 -7.88 -5.76 -0.34
C ILE A 15 -8.90 -4.76 0.23
N ALA A 16 -10.18 -4.85 -0.16
CA ALA A 16 -11.23 -3.98 0.34
C ALA A 16 -11.43 -4.13 1.87
N LEU A 17 -11.44 -5.38 2.37
CA LEU A 17 -11.56 -5.65 3.81
C LEU A 17 -10.36 -5.10 4.59
N TYR A 18 -9.13 -5.35 4.11
CA TYR A 18 -7.91 -4.86 4.76
C TYR A 18 -7.83 -3.34 4.76
N SER A 19 -8.23 -2.69 3.65
CA SER A 19 -8.30 -1.23 3.56
C SER A 19 -9.26 -0.65 4.60
N TYR A 20 -10.46 -1.21 4.74
CA TYR A 20 -11.43 -0.76 5.74
C TYR A 20 -10.93 -0.93 7.17
N LEU A 21 -10.35 -2.10 7.48
CA LEU A 21 -9.72 -2.34 8.78
C LEU A 21 -8.60 -1.33 9.04
N MET A 22 -7.70 -1.10 8.09
CA MET A 22 -6.58 -0.18 8.28
C MET A 22 -7.05 1.24 8.65
N VAL A 23 -8.07 1.76 7.97
CA VAL A 23 -8.65 3.08 8.26
C VAL A 23 -9.26 3.12 9.66
N TRP A 24 -9.97 2.07 10.06
CA TRP A 24 -10.58 1.99 11.38
C TRP A 24 -9.53 1.99 12.51
N TRP A 25 -8.44 1.25 12.32
CA TRP A 25 -7.34 1.21 13.30
C TRP A 25 -6.56 2.55 13.34
N ALA A 26 -6.41 3.22 12.21
CA ALA A 26 -5.84 4.56 12.14
C ALA A 26 -6.66 5.56 12.97
N ASP A 27 -7.98 5.62 12.75
CA ASP A 27 -8.89 6.52 13.48
C ASP A 27 -8.83 6.30 15.01
N ILE A 28 -8.78 5.04 15.46
CA ILE A 28 -8.61 4.71 16.88
C ILE A 28 -7.26 5.21 17.42
N SER A 29 -6.18 4.99 16.66
CA SER A 29 -4.83 5.42 17.05
C SER A 29 -4.75 6.95 17.17
N GLY A 30 -5.48 7.69 16.32
CA GLY A 30 -5.54 9.15 16.37
C GLY A 30 -6.31 9.72 17.53
N LYS A 31 -7.41 9.06 17.89
CA LYS A 31 -8.15 9.38 19.11
C LYS A 31 -7.28 9.23 20.36
N VAL A 32 -6.44 8.19 20.41
CA VAL A 32 -5.48 7.98 21.51
C VAL A 32 -4.36 9.03 21.51
N ALA A 33 -3.85 9.40 20.33
CA ALA A 33 -2.77 10.37 20.18
C ALA A 33 -3.22 11.85 20.33
N LYS A 34 -4.53 12.13 20.46
CA LYS A 34 -5.12 13.50 20.43
C LYS A 34 -4.74 14.31 19.18
N ILE A 35 -4.49 13.64 18.05
CA ILE A 35 -4.16 14.28 16.78
C ILE A 35 -5.45 14.47 15.97
N PRO A 36 -5.63 15.59 15.26
CA PRO A 36 -6.78 15.78 14.39
C PRO A 36 -6.90 14.65 13.35
N PRO A 37 -8.10 14.11 13.12
CA PRO A 37 -8.31 12.98 12.21
C PRO A 37 -7.90 13.31 10.77
N GLU A 38 -7.93 14.58 10.36
CA GLU A 38 -7.54 15.03 9.03
C GLU A 38 -6.03 14.83 8.79
N VAL A 39 -5.19 15.20 9.77
CA VAL A 39 -3.73 15.03 9.70
C VAL A 39 -3.36 13.55 9.68
N MET A 40 -4.11 12.74 10.43
CA MET A 40 -3.92 11.30 10.43
C MET A 40 -4.32 10.67 9.10
N GLY A 41 -5.43 11.11 8.51
CA GLY A 41 -5.88 10.69 7.18
C GLY A 41 -4.82 10.96 6.12
N PHE A 42 -4.23 12.16 6.09
CA PHE A 42 -3.14 12.47 5.15
C PHE A 42 -1.91 11.61 5.36
N THR A 43 -1.51 11.38 6.62
CA THR A 43 -0.33 10.57 6.94
C THR A 43 -0.53 9.10 6.57
N PHE A 44 -1.69 8.54 6.88
CA PHE A 44 -2.03 7.16 6.53
C PHE A 44 -2.25 6.97 5.03
N LEU A 45 -2.82 7.95 4.34
CA LEU A 45 -2.95 7.92 2.88
C LEU A 45 -1.56 7.91 2.23
N ALA A 46 -0.68 8.82 2.63
CA ALA A 46 0.70 8.90 2.13
C ALA A 46 1.52 7.65 2.47
N ALA A 47 1.36 7.09 3.69
CA ALA A 47 1.99 5.82 4.05
C ALA A 47 1.40 4.65 3.26
N GLY A 48 0.09 4.64 3.04
CA GLY A 48 -0.65 3.59 2.34
C GLY A 48 -0.26 3.44 0.88
N THR A 49 0.07 4.53 0.18
CA THR A 49 0.58 4.48 -1.20
C THR A 49 2.01 3.94 -1.28
N SER A 50 2.86 4.25 -0.29
CA SER A 50 4.28 3.86 -0.30
C SER A 50 4.56 2.44 0.22
N ILE A 51 3.71 1.89 1.10
CA ILE A 51 3.91 0.56 1.71
C ILE A 51 3.94 -0.58 0.67
N PRO A 52 3.01 -0.67 -0.30
CA PRO A 52 3.03 -1.72 -1.32
C PRO A 52 4.32 -1.69 -2.15
N ASP A 53 4.77 -0.49 -2.53
CA ASP A 53 5.99 -0.30 -3.31
C ASP A 53 7.25 -0.65 -2.52
N LEU A 54 7.27 -0.34 -1.23
CA LEU A 54 8.32 -0.79 -0.33
C LEU A 54 8.37 -2.32 -0.28
N ILE A 55 7.22 -2.97 -0.11
CA ILE A 55 7.12 -4.44 -0.01
C ILE A 55 7.61 -5.08 -1.32
N THR A 56 7.15 -4.61 -2.48
CA THR A 56 7.59 -5.15 -3.78
C THR A 56 9.08 -4.95 -4.00
N SER A 57 9.61 -3.76 -3.71
CA SER A 57 11.04 -3.45 -3.84
C SER A 57 11.89 -4.32 -2.92
N VAL A 58 11.48 -4.53 -1.66
CA VAL A 58 12.18 -5.39 -0.70
C VAL A 58 12.17 -6.86 -1.15
N ILE A 59 11.04 -7.37 -1.66
CA ILE A 59 10.93 -8.75 -2.15
C ILE A 59 11.88 -8.98 -3.33
N VAL A 60 11.97 -8.03 -4.26
CA VAL A 60 12.82 -8.12 -5.45
C VAL A 60 14.31 -8.01 -5.08
N ALA A 61 14.65 -7.11 -4.14
CA ALA A 61 16.01 -6.99 -3.60
C ALA A 61 16.47 -8.29 -2.90
N ARG A 62 15.58 -8.91 -2.11
CA ARG A 62 15.85 -10.21 -1.45
C ARG A 62 16.06 -11.36 -2.43
N LYS A 63 15.52 -11.29 -3.65
CA LYS A 63 15.68 -12.31 -4.70
C LYS A 63 16.97 -12.13 -5.52
N GLY A 64 17.83 -11.17 -5.19
CA GLY A 64 19.10 -10.92 -5.88
C GLY A 64 19.00 -10.00 -7.09
N PHE A 65 17.82 -9.47 -7.39
CA PHE A 65 17.57 -8.56 -8.52
C PHE A 65 17.56 -7.09 -8.04
N GLY A 66 18.65 -6.64 -7.42
CA GLY A 66 18.76 -5.27 -6.87
C GLY A 66 18.46 -4.18 -7.90
N ASP A 67 18.93 -4.33 -9.13
CA ASP A 67 18.69 -3.38 -10.22
C ASP A 67 17.20 -3.23 -10.56
N MET A 68 16.44 -4.33 -10.49
CA MET A 68 15.00 -4.33 -10.71
C MET A 68 14.23 -3.70 -9.54
N ALA A 69 14.72 -3.88 -8.31
CA ALA A 69 14.16 -3.21 -7.15
C ALA A 69 14.33 -1.69 -7.26
N VAL A 70 15.53 -1.21 -7.60
CA VAL A 70 15.82 0.22 -7.78
C VAL A 70 14.99 0.81 -8.93
N SER A 71 14.90 0.13 -10.08
CA SER A 71 14.07 0.60 -11.20
C SER A 71 12.59 0.64 -10.84
N SER A 72 12.10 -0.29 -10.02
CA SER A 72 10.71 -0.34 -9.57
C SER A 72 10.39 0.79 -8.60
N SER A 73 11.26 1.07 -7.63
CA SER A 73 11.05 2.17 -6.67
C SER A 73 11.10 3.54 -7.35
N VAL A 74 12.06 3.75 -8.26
CA VAL A 74 12.18 5.01 -9.01
C VAL A 74 11.02 5.18 -9.99
N GLY A 75 10.63 4.10 -10.68
CA GLY A 75 9.50 4.11 -11.61
C GLY A 75 8.16 4.41 -10.92
N SER A 76 7.89 3.79 -9.77
CA SER A 76 6.64 4.02 -9.03
C SER A 76 6.54 5.45 -8.53
N ASN A 77 7.59 5.99 -7.91
CA ASN A 77 7.59 7.38 -7.43
C ASN A 77 7.45 8.41 -8.57
N ILE A 78 8.06 8.16 -9.74
CA ILE A 78 7.88 9.03 -10.92
C ILE A 78 6.43 8.96 -11.40
N PHE A 79 5.83 7.77 -11.46
CA PHE A 79 4.45 7.58 -11.89
C PHE A 79 3.47 8.23 -10.90
N ASP A 80 3.71 8.10 -9.60
CA ASP A 80 2.92 8.73 -8.54
C ASP A 80 2.95 10.26 -8.66
N VAL A 81 4.10 10.85 -9.03
CA VAL A 81 4.24 12.31 -9.22
C VAL A 81 3.66 12.80 -10.57
N THR A 82 3.69 11.98 -11.62
CA THR A 82 3.29 12.40 -12.97
C THR A 82 1.87 12.02 -13.36
N VAL A 83 1.29 11.00 -12.73
CA VAL A 83 -0.01 10.43 -13.08
C VAL A 83 -0.95 10.35 -11.86
N GLY A 84 -0.43 10.15 -10.65
CA GLY A 84 -1.19 10.15 -9.40
C GLY A 84 -1.82 11.50 -9.08
#